data_AF-A0A1H7NMY5-F1
#
_entry.id   AF-A0A1H7NMY5-F1
#
_cell.length_a   1.000
_cell.length_b   1.000
_cell.length_c   1.000
_cell.angle_alpha   90.00
_cell.angle_beta   90.00
_cell.angle_gamma   90.00
#
_symmetry.space_group_name_H-M   'P 1'
#
loop_
_entity.id
_entity.type
_entity.pdbx_description
1 polymer ?
#
loop_
_entity_poly.entity_id
_entity_poly.type
_entity_poly.pdbx_seq_one_letter_code
_entity_poly.pdbx_strand_id
1 'polypeptide(L)'
;MIFSRPALILLTVLLTGAGTVPAQPLHDVPTPAELPPDSYTGRQYVDSAGCVFIRADADGEITWVPRVTPERRALCGFKPTLAAAPPVIAETRAPDPAVPETSAPAPDRTAPQPARARSAKPLAVGIPASARPAPPAPEEPPHAHPAPGTPATPRTVPAGTRVAPAHVYASQKLSTAGIHVPEGMKPAWRDGRLNPRRAHQTFEGKAQMERIWTKTVPRRLIER
;
A
#
# COMPACT_ATOMS: atom_id res chain seq x y z
N MET A 1 41.45 57.03 -14.18
CA MET A 1 41.13 57.82 -15.38
C MET A 1 40.06 57.04 -16.14
N ILE A 2 38.77 57.30 -15.90
CA ILE A 2 37.91 58.38 -16.42
C ILE A 2 37.21 57.93 -17.74
N PHE A 3 35.90 57.65 -17.57
CA PHE A 3 34.74 57.80 -18.49
C PHE A 3 34.81 57.14 -19.90
N SER A 4 33.85 56.31 -20.32
CA SER A 4 32.46 56.73 -20.58
C SER A 4 31.43 55.59 -20.55
N ARG A 5 30.28 55.86 -19.92
CA ARG A 5 28.96 55.16 -20.03
C ARG A 5 28.15 55.83 -21.18
N PRO A 6 26.87 55.49 -21.45
CA PRO A 6 26.20 54.19 -21.61
C PRO A 6 25.31 54.16 -22.89
N ALA A 7 25.17 53.01 -23.57
CA ALA A 7 24.08 52.79 -24.51
C ALA A 7 23.07 51.82 -23.90
N LEU A 8 22.02 52.42 -23.35
CA LEU A 8 20.78 51.79 -22.92
C LEU A 8 20.08 51.18 -24.15
N ILE A 9 20.05 49.86 -24.27
CA ILE A 9 19.05 49.16 -25.09
C ILE A 9 18.30 48.22 -24.17
N LEU A 10 17.19 48.74 -23.65
CA LEU A 10 16.16 48.02 -22.94
C LEU A 10 15.40 47.18 -23.98
N LEU A 11 15.77 45.92 -24.18
CA LEU A 11 14.96 44.96 -24.92
C LEU A 11 14.17 44.10 -23.93
N THR A 12 13.08 44.67 -23.41
CA THR A 12 12.03 43.91 -22.74
C THR A 12 11.28 43.08 -23.77
N VAL A 13 11.70 41.83 -23.96
CA VAL A 13 10.83 40.80 -24.54
C VAL A 13 10.01 40.23 -23.39
N LEU A 14 8.79 40.75 -23.21
CA LEU A 14 7.74 40.04 -22.47
C LEU A 14 7.40 38.78 -23.26
N LEU A 15 7.99 37.65 -22.87
CA LEU A 15 7.46 36.35 -23.24
C LEU A 15 6.46 35.93 -22.16
N THR A 16 5.26 36.53 -22.20
CA THR A 16 4.07 35.98 -21.57
C THR A 16 3.71 34.68 -22.27
N GLY A 17 4.45 33.62 -21.93
CA GLY A 17 4.06 32.25 -22.21
C GLY A 17 2.86 31.91 -21.34
N ALA A 18 1.66 32.28 -21.78
CA ALA A 18 0.46 31.56 -21.43
C ALA A 18 0.61 30.16 -22.05
N GLY A 19 1.31 29.28 -21.34
CA GLY A 19 1.30 27.86 -21.63
C GLY A 19 -0.12 27.37 -21.37
N THR A 20 -0.97 27.39 -22.39
CA THR A 20 -2.10 26.49 -22.46
C THR A 20 -1.49 25.10 -22.41
N VAL A 21 -1.47 24.48 -21.24
CA VAL A 21 -1.27 23.04 -21.13
C VAL A 21 -2.47 22.46 -21.89
N PRO A 22 -2.32 21.84 -23.07
CA PRO A 22 -3.40 21.02 -23.58
C PRO A 22 -3.72 20.01 -22.48
N ALA A 23 -4.92 20.12 -21.89
CA ALA A 23 -5.51 19.01 -21.18
C ALA A 23 -5.54 17.88 -22.22
N GLN A 24 -4.56 16.99 -22.12
CA GLN A 24 -4.51 15.82 -22.98
C GLN A 24 -5.84 15.13 -22.75
N PRO A 25 -6.71 15.03 -23.78
CA PRO A 25 -7.91 14.24 -23.62
C PRO A 25 -7.43 12.87 -23.15
N LEU A 26 -8.01 12.39 -22.05
CA LEU A 26 -7.84 11.03 -21.58
C LEU A 26 -8.44 10.15 -22.68
N HIS A 27 -7.64 9.93 -23.72
CA HIS A 27 -8.00 9.15 -24.90
C HIS A 27 -8.39 7.78 -24.38
N ASP A 28 -9.68 7.48 -24.56
CA ASP A 28 -10.34 6.23 -24.23
C ASP A 28 -10.31 5.85 -22.75
N VAL A 29 -11.09 6.56 -21.92
CA VAL A 29 -11.79 5.85 -20.84
C VAL A 29 -12.86 5.01 -21.53
N PRO A 30 -12.75 3.67 -21.57
CA PRO A 30 -13.80 2.84 -22.10
C PRO A 30 -15.02 3.03 -21.21
N THR A 31 -15.98 3.81 -21.68
CA THR A 31 -17.28 3.92 -21.05
C THR A 31 -17.98 2.58 -21.21
N PRO A 32 -18.63 2.05 -20.16
CA PRO A 32 -19.38 0.80 -20.27
C PRO A 32 -20.29 0.84 -21.49
N ALA A 33 -20.29 -0.22 -22.30
CA ALA A 33 -21.20 -0.32 -23.44
C ALA A 33 -22.66 -0.22 -22.97
N GLU A 34 -22.92 -0.74 -21.76
CA GLU A 34 -24.17 -0.61 -21.04
C GLU A 34 -23.88 -0.45 -19.54
N LEU A 35 -24.56 0.49 -18.88
CA LEU A 35 -24.53 0.62 -17.44
C LEU A 35 -25.40 -0.49 -16.82
N PRO A 36 -24.99 -1.08 -15.68
CA PRO A 36 -25.83 -2.05 -15.00
C PRO A 36 -27.13 -1.37 -14.50
N PRO A 37 -28.24 -2.11 -14.43
CA PRO A 37 -29.51 -1.56 -13.93
C PRO A 37 -29.36 -1.12 -12.47
N ASP A 38 -30.17 -0.15 -12.04
CA ASP A 38 -30.13 0.37 -10.65
C ASP A 38 -30.38 -0.70 -9.59
N SER A 39 -31.07 -1.79 -9.95
CA SER A 39 -31.27 -2.95 -9.08
C SER A 39 -30.04 -3.85 -8.92
N TYR A 40 -28.95 -3.59 -9.67
CA TYR A 40 -27.74 -4.39 -9.62
C TYR A 40 -26.92 -4.07 -8.37
N THR A 41 -26.95 -5.00 -7.41
CA THR A 41 -26.27 -4.83 -6.12
C THR A 41 -24.83 -5.35 -6.09
N GLY A 42 -24.37 -5.96 -7.19
CA GLY A 42 -23.02 -6.52 -7.31
C GLY A 42 -21.92 -5.47 -7.29
N ARG A 43 -20.71 -5.88 -6.88
CA ARG A 43 -19.53 -5.00 -6.82
C ARG A 43 -18.73 -4.94 -8.13
N GLN A 44 -18.92 -5.92 -9.01
CA GLN A 44 -18.23 -6.03 -10.29
C GLN A 44 -19.24 -6.40 -11.36
N TYR A 45 -19.25 -5.67 -12.46
CA TYR A 45 -20.17 -5.87 -13.58
C TYR A 45 -19.39 -6.16 -14.85
N VAL A 46 -19.86 -7.13 -15.64
CA VAL A 46 -19.34 -7.41 -16.98
C VAL A 46 -20.39 -7.01 -18.00
N ASP A 47 -20.05 -6.05 -18.85
CA ASP A 47 -20.94 -5.56 -19.90
C ASP A 47 -21.07 -6.56 -21.06
N SER A 48 -21.90 -6.22 -22.05
CA SER A 48 -22.10 -7.03 -23.26
C SER A 48 -20.85 -7.13 -24.14
N ALA A 49 -19.93 -6.16 -24.05
CA ALA A 49 -18.61 -6.20 -24.68
C ALA A 49 -17.62 -7.13 -23.94
N GLY A 50 -18.01 -7.66 -22.78
CA GLY A 50 -17.21 -8.57 -21.98
C GLY A 50 -16.14 -7.87 -21.13
N CYS A 51 -16.24 -6.56 -20.95
CA CYS A 51 -15.32 -5.74 -20.16
C CYS A 51 -15.77 -5.65 -18.70
N VAL A 52 -14.81 -5.71 -17.78
CA VAL A 52 -15.07 -5.72 -16.32
C VAL A 52 -15.04 -4.30 -15.75
N PHE A 53 -16.10 -3.94 -15.03
CA PHE A 53 -16.26 -2.68 -14.31
C PHE A 53 -16.42 -2.92 -12.82
N ILE A 54 -15.91 -2.00 -11.99
CA ILE A 54 -16.08 -2.01 -10.52
C ILE A 54 -16.94 -0.85 -10.09
N ARG A 55 -17.85 -1.11 -9.15
CA ARG A 55 -18.64 -0.10 -8.47
C ARG A 55 -17.77 0.75 -7.56
N ALA A 56 -17.68 2.04 -7.86
CA ALA A 56 -17.04 3.04 -7.03
C ALA A 56 -18.13 3.96 -6.49
N ASP A 57 -18.33 3.92 -5.18
CA ASP A 57 -19.26 4.80 -4.49
C ASP A 57 -18.46 6.03 -4.01
N ALA A 58 -18.74 7.20 -4.56
CA ALA A 58 -18.17 8.48 -4.14
C ALA A 58 -19.32 9.43 -3.81
N ASP A 59 -19.38 9.92 -2.57
CA ASP A 59 -20.39 10.89 -2.12
C ASP A 59 -21.86 10.46 -2.33
N GLY A 60 -22.12 9.15 -2.28
CA GLY A 60 -23.46 8.59 -2.50
C GLY A 60 -23.85 8.43 -3.97
N GLU A 61 -22.98 8.85 -4.89
CA GLU A 61 -23.11 8.60 -6.32
C GLU A 61 -22.34 7.35 -6.73
N ILE A 62 -23.01 6.48 -7.48
CA ILE A 62 -22.46 5.21 -7.95
C ILE A 62 -21.82 5.44 -9.32
N THR A 63 -20.49 5.31 -9.40
CA THR A 63 -19.74 5.36 -10.66
C THR A 63 -19.14 4.00 -11.00
N TRP A 64 -19.27 3.57 -12.25
CA TRP A 64 -18.67 2.32 -12.73
C TRP A 64 -17.34 2.59 -13.42
N VAL A 65 -16.25 2.14 -12.79
CA VAL A 65 -14.88 2.38 -13.27
C VAL A 65 -14.33 1.12 -13.96
N PRO A 66 -13.77 1.21 -15.17
CA PRO A 66 -13.23 0.06 -15.89
C PRO A 66 -12.02 -0.52 -15.15
N ARG A 67 -11.94 -1.85 -15.11
CA ARG A 67 -10.73 -2.54 -14.68
C ARG A 67 -9.71 -2.49 -15.79
N VAL A 68 -8.54 -1.97 -15.48
CA VAL A 68 -7.43 -1.87 -16.42
C VAL A 68 -6.23 -2.70 -15.96
N THR A 69 -5.50 -3.24 -16.93
CA THR A 69 -4.19 -3.86 -16.68
C THR A 69 -3.14 -2.79 -16.38
N PRO A 70 -1.94 -3.16 -15.89
CA PRO A 70 -0.83 -2.22 -15.70
C PRO A 70 -0.44 -1.46 -17.00
N GLU A 71 -0.70 -2.04 -18.17
CA GLU A 71 -0.49 -1.42 -19.48
C GLU A 71 -1.64 -0.48 -19.89
N ARG A 72 -2.54 -0.13 -18.96
CA ARG A 72 -3.72 0.74 -19.17
C ARG A 72 -4.73 0.21 -20.20
N ARG A 73 -4.84 -1.11 -20.36
CA ARG A 73 -5.86 -1.73 -21.24
C ARG A 73 -7.04 -2.23 -20.42
N ALA A 74 -8.27 -2.03 -20.90
CA ALA A 74 -9.46 -2.60 -20.26
C ALA A 74 -9.39 -4.12 -20.21
N LEU A 75 -9.83 -4.67 -19.08
CA LEU A 75 -9.86 -6.09 -18.83
C LEU A 75 -11.15 -6.66 -19.42
N CYS A 76 -11.06 -7.17 -20.66
CA CYS A 76 -12.20 -7.67 -21.44
C CYS A 76 -12.05 -9.15 -21.83
N GLY A 77 -13.12 -9.75 -22.35
CA GLY A 77 -13.19 -11.17 -22.71
C GLY A 77 -13.89 -12.06 -21.67
N PHE A 78 -14.63 -11.47 -20.74
CA PHE A 78 -15.39 -12.17 -19.71
C PHE A 78 -16.84 -12.40 -20.17
N LYS A 79 -17.50 -13.40 -19.60
CA LYS A 79 -18.92 -13.66 -19.86
C LYS A 79 -19.78 -12.50 -19.30
N PRO A 80 -20.69 -11.89 -20.10
CA PRO A 80 -21.56 -10.82 -19.62
C PRO A 80 -22.36 -11.23 -18.40
N THR A 81 -22.53 -10.29 -17.47
CA THR A 81 -23.24 -10.55 -16.20
C THR A 81 -24.74 -10.60 -16.40
N LEU A 82 -25.25 -9.83 -17.36
CA LEU A 82 -26.63 -9.90 -17.83
C LEU A 82 -26.67 -10.86 -19.03
N ALA A 83 -26.57 -12.16 -18.77
CA ALA A 83 -26.98 -13.11 -19.78
C ALA A 83 -28.48 -12.89 -20.04
N ALA A 84 -28.86 -12.59 -21.28
CA ALA A 84 -30.22 -12.26 -21.68
C ALA A 84 -31.24 -13.22 -21.02
N ALA A 85 -32.10 -12.66 -20.16
CA ALA A 85 -33.19 -13.41 -19.58
C ALA A 85 -34.15 -13.81 -20.73
N PRO A 86 -34.61 -15.07 -20.82
CA PRO A 86 -35.70 -15.41 -21.72
C PRO A 86 -36.96 -14.60 -21.33
N PRO A 87 -37.85 -14.27 -22.29
CA PRO A 87 -39.03 -13.46 -22.02
C PRO A 87 -39.89 -14.11 -20.94
N VAL A 88 -40.16 -13.35 -19.88
CA VAL A 88 -40.99 -13.77 -18.76
C VAL A 88 -42.43 -13.82 -19.26
N ILE A 89 -42.97 -15.02 -19.46
CA ILE A 89 -44.41 -15.20 -19.58
C ILE A 89 -44.97 -14.97 -18.18
N ALA A 90 -45.81 -13.95 -18.04
CA ALA A 90 -46.49 -13.62 -16.80
C ALA A 90 -47.44 -14.75 -16.43
N GLU A 91 -47.17 -15.45 -15.32
CA GLU A 91 -48.12 -16.38 -14.74
C GLU A 91 -48.48 -15.92 -13.32
N THR A 92 -49.76 -15.56 -13.22
CA THR A 92 -50.47 -14.97 -12.09
C THR A 92 -50.35 -15.81 -10.81
N ARG A 93 -50.14 -15.13 -9.68
CA ARG A 93 -50.22 -15.70 -8.32
C ARG A 93 -51.66 -16.09 -7.96
N ALA A 94 -51.83 -17.24 -7.31
CA ALA A 94 -52.91 -17.54 -6.37
C ALA A 94 -52.40 -18.52 -5.27
N PRO A 95 -52.99 -18.52 -4.07
CA PRO A 95 -52.27 -18.68 -2.80
C PRO A 95 -52.12 -20.12 -2.28
N ASP A 96 -51.16 -20.27 -1.37
CA ASP A 96 -50.84 -21.42 -0.50
C ASP A 96 -52.09 -22.07 0.14
N PRO A 97 -52.09 -23.40 0.37
CA PRO A 97 -51.57 -23.87 1.65
C PRO A 97 -50.86 -25.24 1.58
N ALA A 98 -49.72 -25.35 2.26
CA ALA A 98 -49.55 -26.14 3.48
C ALA A 98 -48.08 -26.54 3.68
N VAL A 99 -47.58 -26.22 4.86
CA VAL A 99 -46.35 -26.72 5.43
C VAL A 99 -46.42 -28.26 5.56
N PRO A 100 -45.33 -28.97 5.22
CA PRO A 100 -44.84 -29.97 6.14
C PRO A 100 -43.38 -29.71 6.49
N GLU A 101 -43.13 -29.68 7.80
CA GLU A 101 -41.79 -29.79 8.39
C GLU A 101 -41.14 -31.09 7.91
N THR A 102 -39.93 -30.99 7.37
CA THR A 102 -39.03 -32.14 7.19
C THR A 102 -37.59 -31.68 7.39
N SER A 103 -37.09 -32.05 8.57
CA SER A 103 -35.77 -32.59 8.87
C SER A 103 -34.54 -31.97 8.18
N ALA A 104 -33.82 -31.18 8.97
CA ALA A 104 -32.48 -30.68 8.68
C ALA A 104 -31.45 -31.82 8.45
N PRO A 105 -30.59 -31.72 7.42
CA PRO A 105 -29.27 -32.32 7.44
C PRO A 105 -28.23 -31.27 7.86
N ALA A 106 -27.52 -31.57 8.95
CA ALA A 106 -26.37 -30.79 9.39
C ALA A 106 -25.23 -30.88 8.37
N PRO A 107 -24.55 -29.76 8.00
CA PRO A 107 -23.34 -29.85 7.19
C PRO A 107 -22.16 -30.30 8.04
N ASP A 108 -21.58 -31.43 7.64
CA ASP A 108 -20.23 -31.85 8.00
C ASP A 108 -19.25 -30.70 7.72
N ARG A 109 -18.71 -30.10 8.79
CA ARG A 109 -17.48 -29.31 8.74
C ARG A 109 -16.42 -30.05 9.53
N THR A 110 -15.63 -30.86 8.84
CA THR A 110 -14.31 -31.27 9.33
C THR A 110 -13.41 -30.03 9.37
N ALA A 111 -13.23 -29.46 10.55
CA ALA A 111 -12.17 -28.49 10.82
C ALA A 111 -10.85 -29.25 11.10
N PRO A 112 -9.70 -28.81 10.55
CA PRO A 112 -8.41 -29.37 10.92
C PRO A 112 -8.08 -29.06 12.38
N GLN A 113 -7.83 -30.10 13.17
CA GLN A 113 -7.45 -29.99 14.57
C GLN A 113 -6.00 -29.47 14.68
N PRO A 114 -5.72 -28.44 15.51
CA PRO A 114 -4.35 -28.03 15.78
C PRO A 114 -3.63 -29.10 16.61
N ALA A 115 -2.44 -29.48 16.17
CA ALA A 115 -1.55 -30.38 16.88
C ALA A 115 -1.27 -29.85 18.30
N ARG A 116 -1.49 -30.70 19.30
CA ARG A 116 -1.18 -30.43 20.71
C ARG A 116 0.30 -30.04 20.85
N ALA A 117 0.56 -28.81 21.28
CA ALA A 117 1.86 -28.43 21.83
C ALA A 117 2.06 -29.19 23.14
N ARG A 118 3.18 -29.92 23.23
CA ARG A 118 3.61 -30.61 24.44
C ARG A 118 4.00 -29.55 25.48
N SER A 119 3.35 -29.57 26.65
CA SER A 119 3.76 -28.77 27.81
C SER A 119 5.16 -29.17 28.25
N ALA A 120 6.14 -28.30 28.07
CA ALA A 120 7.41 -28.39 28.78
C ALA A 120 7.22 -27.88 30.21
N LYS A 121 7.57 -28.70 31.21
CA LYS A 121 7.65 -28.29 32.61
C LYS A 121 8.68 -27.16 32.75
N PRO A 122 8.42 -26.09 33.51
CA PRO A 122 9.46 -25.11 33.79
C PRO A 122 10.50 -25.74 34.72
N LEU A 123 11.75 -25.86 34.25
CA LEU A 123 12.88 -25.97 35.17
C LEU A 123 13.02 -24.63 35.88
N ALA A 124 12.90 -24.66 37.21
CA ALA A 124 13.29 -23.53 38.05
C ALA A 124 14.79 -23.28 37.87
N VAL A 125 15.13 -22.21 37.15
CA VAL A 125 16.48 -21.67 37.12
C VAL A 125 16.61 -20.80 38.38
N GLY A 126 17.48 -21.23 39.29
CA GLY A 126 17.83 -20.47 40.49
C GLY A 126 18.39 -19.10 40.11
N ILE A 127 17.94 -18.06 40.82
CA ILE A 127 18.45 -16.70 40.71
C ILE A 127 19.91 -16.72 41.20
N PRO A 128 20.93 -16.40 40.38
CA PRO A 128 22.26 -16.20 40.92
C PRO A 128 22.30 -14.94 41.79
N ALA A 129 22.98 -15.07 42.93
CA ALA A 129 23.18 -14.04 43.92
C ALA A 129 23.68 -12.72 43.30
N SER A 130 23.19 -11.62 43.87
CA SER A 130 23.49 -10.23 43.50
C SER A 130 24.99 -10.02 43.27
N ALA A 131 25.38 -9.85 42.01
CA ALA A 131 26.72 -9.41 41.65
C ALA A 131 26.86 -7.92 41.98
N ARG A 132 27.91 -7.60 42.73
CA ARG A 132 28.38 -6.25 43.05
C ARG A 132 28.36 -5.35 41.80
N PRO A 133 27.91 -4.08 41.87
CA PRO A 133 27.94 -3.19 40.72
C PRO A 133 29.37 -3.08 40.16
N ALA A 134 29.53 -3.44 38.89
CA ALA A 134 30.74 -3.13 38.13
C ALA A 134 30.86 -1.60 38.00
N PRO A 135 32.08 -1.04 38.03
CA PRO A 135 32.28 0.39 37.79
C PRO A 135 31.70 0.79 36.42
N PRO A 136 31.15 2.01 36.28
CA PRO A 136 30.57 2.46 35.02
C PRO A 136 31.63 2.40 33.93
N ALA A 137 31.29 1.75 32.81
CA ALA A 137 32.07 1.84 31.59
C ALA A 137 32.22 3.31 31.19
N PRO A 138 33.37 3.73 30.61
CA PRO A 138 33.56 5.09 30.14
C PRO A 138 32.39 5.52 29.25
N GLU A 139 31.76 6.62 29.64
CA GLU A 139 30.65 7.23 28.91
C GLU A 139 31.19 7.70 27.55
N GLU A 140 30.80 6.98 26.50
CA GLU A 140 31.13 7.33 25.12
C GLU A 140 30.55 8.72 24.83
N PRO A 141 31.32 9.67 24.28
CA PRO A 141 30.86 11.05 24.11
C PRO A 141 29.58 11.07 23.27
N PRO A 142 28.63 11.99 23.55
CA PRO A 142 27.39 12.08 22.80
C PRO A 142 27.73 12.27 21.32
N HIS A 143 27.43 11.26 20.51
CA HIS A 143 27.59 11.36 19.07
C HIS A 143 26.70 12.51 18.58
N ALA A 144 27.32 13.63 18.20
CA ALA A 144 26.60 14.77 17.65
C ALA A 144 25.79 14.29 16.44
N HIS A 145 24.46 14.43 16.51
CA HIS A 145 23.61 14.14 15.37
C HIS A 145 23.92 15.15 14.25
N PRO A 146 24.27 14.71 13.03
CA PRO A 146 24.52 15.64 11.94
C PRO A 146 23.27 16.48 11.67
N ALA A 147 23.47 17.75 11.33
CA ALA A 147 22.36 18.65 11.02
C ALA A 147 21.51 18.09 9.86
N PRO A 148 20.18 18.27 9.87
CA PRO A 148 19.32 17.89 8.75
C PRO A 148 19.84 18.49 7.44
N GLY A 149 19.94 17.66 6.38
CA GLY A 149 20.48 18.07 5.07
C GLY A 149 21.97 17.79 4.87
N THR A 150 22.69 17.33 5.90
CA THR A 150 24.09 16.89 5.74
C THR A 150 24.16 15.62 4.88
N PRO A 151 25.00 15.57 3.83
CA PRO A 151 25.21 14.36 3.05
C PRO A 151 25.76 13.22 3.92
N ALA A 152 24.95 12.18 4.13
CA ALA A 152 25.36 10.98 4.84
C ALA A 152 25.91 9.94 3.86
N THR A 153 27.14 9.51 4.08
CA THR A 153 27.78 8.40 3.38
C THR A 153 28.17 7.32 4.39
N PRO A 154 28.36 6.05 3.98
CA PRO A 154 28.82 5.00 4.90
C PRO A 154 30.14 5.31 5.62
N ARG A 155 30.93 6.28 5.13
CA ARG A 155 32.20 6.71 5.73
C ARG A 155 32.05 7.86 6.73
N THR A 156 30.94 8.59 6.67
CA THR A 156 30.73 9.82 7.46
C THR A 156 29.76 9.64 8.61
N VAL A 157 29.07 8.49 8.70
CA VAL A 157 28.13 8.20 9.79
C VAL A 157 28.39 6.81 10.37
N PRO A 158 28.01 6.55 11.63
CA PRO A 158 28.15 5.23 12.25
C PRO A 158 27.50 4.13 11.41
N ALA A 159 28.09 2.93 11.39
CA ALA A 159 27.63 1.82 10.56
C ALA A 159 26.18 1.37 10.89
N GLY A 160 25.77 1.52 12.15
CA GLY A 160 24.41 1.29 12.64
C GLY A 160 23.40 2.38 12.30
N THR A 161 23.80 3.44 11.59
CA THR A 161 22.90 4.52 11.18
C THR A 161 21.80 3.99 10.27
N ARG A 162 20.56 4.34 10.64
CA ARG A 162 19.37 3.93 9.91
C ARG A 162 19.20 4.76 8.63
N VAL A 163 18.95 4.08 7.51
CA VAL A 163 18.74 4.67 6.19
C VAL A 163 17.52 4.09 5.51
N ALA A 164 16.88 4.87 4.64
CA ALA A 164 15.77 4.42 3.81
C ALA A 164 15.87 5.03 2.40
N PRO A 165 15.35 4.37 1.35
CA PRO A 165 15.22 5.00 0.04
C PRO A 165 14.35 6.26 0.12
N ALA A 166 14.73 7.30 -0.63
CA ALA A 166 14.08 8.61 -0.55
C ALA A 166 12.56 8.54 -0.82
N HIS A 167 12.12 7.78 -1.83
CA HIS A 167 10.71 7.61 -2.16
C HIS A 167 9.92 6.89 -1.05
N VAL A 168 10.54 5.91 -0.39
CA VAL A 168 9.94 5.20 0.76
C VAL A 168 9.76 6.16 1.93
N TYR A 169 10.79 6.94 2.25
CA TYR A 169 10.72 7.92 3.33
C TYR A 169 9.64 8.99 3.06
N ALA A 170 9.57 9.51 1.83
CA ALA A 170 8.55 10.48 1.44
C ALA A 170 7.13 9.90 1.58
N SER A 171 6.89 8.68 1.08
CA SER A 171 5.60 8.00 1.22
C SER A 171 5.23 7.77 2.70
N GLN A 172 6.18 7.31 3.52
CA GLN A 172 5.93 7.10 4.96
C GLN A 172 5.59 8.37 5.70
N LYS A 173 6.27 9.48 5.39
CA LYS A 173 5.97 10.78 5.99
C LYS A 173 4.54 11.20 5.68
N LEU A 174 4.09 11.04 4.44
CA LEU A 174 2.72 11.33 4.03
C LEU A 174 1.71 10.40 4.72
N SER A 175 1.97 9.10 4.73
CA SER A 175 1.07 8.11 5.33
C SER A 175 0.96 8.19 6.85
N THR A 176 1.96 8.73 7.55
CA THR A 176 1.96 8.83 9.02
C THR A 176 1.54 10.22 9.51
N ALA A 177 1.43 11.20 8.61
CA ALA A 177 1.07 12.56 8.98
C ALA A 177 -0.30 12.60 9.67
N GLY A 178 -0.36 13.19 10.86
CA GLY A 178 -1.59 13.30 11.65
C GLY A 178 -2.04 12.02 12.36
N ILE A 179 -1.45 10.86 12.05
CA ILE A 179 -1.79 9.59 12.71
C ILE A 179 -1.07 9.51 14.04
N HIS A 180 -1.82 9.67 15.13
CA HIS A 180 -1.36 9.48 16.50
C HIS A 180 -2.43 8.72 17.27
N VAL A 181 -2.04 8.10 18.38
CA VAL A 181 -2.97 7.44 19.27
C VAL A 181 -3.53 8.52 20.21
N PRO A 182 -4.85 8.76 20.23
CA PRO A 182 -5.45 9.72 21.15
C PRO A 182 -5.26 9.31 22.61
N GLU A 183 -5.41 10.27 23.51
CA GLU A 183 -5.36 10.02 24.95
C GLU A 183 -6.41 8.97 25.36
N GLY A 184 -6.04 8.09 26.31
CA GLY A 184 -6.90 7.00 26.79
C GLY A 184 -7.05 5.82 25.83
N MET A 185 -6.60 5.93 24.57
CA MET A 185 -6.61 4.83 23.61
C MET A 185 -5.27 4.09 23.57
N LYS A 186 -5.32 2.83 23.15
CA LYS A 186 -4.13 2.00 22.89
C LYS A 186 -4.13 1.52 21.45
N PRO A 187 -2.96 1.33 20.83
CA PRO A 187 -2.88 0.69 19.52
C PRO A 187 -3.60 -0.66 19.53
N ALA A 188 -4.39 -0.92 18.49
CA ALA A 188 -5.05 -2.21 18.31
C ALA A 188 -4.04 -3.36 18.11
N TRP A 189 -2.85 -3.06 17.57
CA TRP A 189 -1.78 -4.03 17.34
C TRP A 189 -0.47 -3.61 17.99
N ARG A 190 0.25 -4.60 18.54
CA ARG A 190 1.60 -4.44 19.13
C ARG A 190 2.66 -5.32 18.44
N ASP A 191 2.25 -6.17 17.51
CA ASP A 191 3.10 -7.12 16.77
C ASP A 191 3.89 -6.46 15.61
N GLY A 192 3.86 -5.13 15.51
CA GLY A 192 4.59 -4.38 14.48
C GLY A 192 3.90 -4.32 13.11
N ARG A 193 2.64 -4.77 12.98
CA ARG A 193 1.83 -4.58 11.75
C ARG A 193 1.84 -3.12 11.27
N LEU A 194 1.69 -2.17 12.21
CA LEU A 194 1.70 -0.72 11.95
C LEU A 194 3.05 -0.05 12.18
N ASN A 195 4.18 -0.73 11.95
CA ASN A 195 5.51 -0.13 12.13
C ASN A 195 5.78 1.03 11.13
N PRO A 196 5.92 2.29 11.59
CA PRO A 196 6.19 3.44 10.71
C PRO A 196 7.59 3.40 10.09
N ARG A 197 8.53 2.66 10.69
CA ARG A 197 9.92 2.52 10.24
C ARG A 197 10.16 1.29 9.36
N ARG A 198 9.11 0.81 8.68
CA ARG A 198 9.20 -0.32 7.73
C ARG A 198 10.20 0.00 6.61
N ALA A 199 10.94 -1.00 6.11
CA ALA A 199 11.93 -0.84 5.04
C ALA A 199 13.14 0.08 5.33
N HIS A 200 13.28 0.56 6.57
CA HIS A 200 14.52 1.19 7.01
C HIS A 200 15.60 0.11 7.22
N GLN A 201 16.80 0.37 6.72
CA GLN A 201 17.98 -0.51 6.79
C GLN A 201 19.10 0.18 7.57
N THR A 202 20.23 -0.51 7.76
CA THR A 202 21.49 0.11 8.21
C THR A 202 22.51 0.05 7.08
N PHE A 203 23.51 0.94 7.11
CA PHE A 203 24.62 0.88 6.16
C PHE A 203 25.35 -0.46 6.23
N GLU A 204 25.59 -0.96 7.45
CA GLU A 204 26.22 -2.25 7.67
C GLU A 204 25.42 -3.41 7.06
N GLY A 205 24.13 -3.52 7.39
CA GLY A 205 23.27 -4.61 6.90
C GLY A 205 23.12 -4.55 5.38
N LYS A 206 23.03 -3.34 4.81
CA LYS A 206 23.03 -3.15 3.35
C LYS A 206 24.34 -3.63 2.73
N ALA A 207 25.49 -3.29 3.33
CA ALA A 207 26.79 -3.73 2.84
C ALA A 207 26.95 -5.26 2.92
N GLN A 208 26.50 -5.89 4.01
CA GLN A 208 26.50 -7.35 4.15
C GLN A 208 25.65 -8.03 3.07
N MET A 209 24.45 -7.51 2.81
CA MET A 209 23.58 -7.99 1.72
C MET A 209 24.26 -7.85 0.35
N GLU A 210 24.90 -6.72 0.07
CA GLU A 210 25.55 -6.45 -1.21
C GLU A 210 26.82 -7.28 -1.45
N ARG A 211 27.39 -7.93 -0.41
CA ARG A 211 28.48 -8.91 -0.58
C ARG A 211 28.00 -10.26 -1.11
N ILE A 212 26.70 -10.55 -0.96
CA ILE A 212 26.09 -11.84 -1.28
C ILE A 212 25.21 -11.71 -2.53
N TRP A 213 24.50 -10.59 -2.72
CA TRP A 213 23.48 -10.44 -3.75
C TRP A 213 23.78 -9.32 -4.74
N THR A 214 23.47 -9.54 -6.03
CA THR A 214 23.55 -8.52 -7.07
C THR A 214 22.59 -7.34 -6.79
N LYS A 215 22.87 -6.18 -7.41
CA LYS A 215 22.04 -4.96 -7.32
C LYS A 215 21.02 -4.83 -8.46
N THR A 216 20.84 -5.88 -9.25
CA THR A 216 19.90 -5.94 -10.39
C THR A 216 18.56 -6.56 -9.99
N VAL A 217 17.54 -6.40 -10.83
CA VAL A 217 16.24 -7.09 -10.66
C VAL A 217 16.09 -8.08 -11.83
N PRO A 218 15.92 -9.39 -11.57
CA PRO A 218 15.92 -10.05 -10.26
C PRO A 218 17.32 -10.08 -9.62
N ARG A 219 17.37 -10.07 -8.28
CA ARG A 219 18.63 -10.21 -7.53
C ARG A 219 19.10 -11.66 -7.58
N ARG A 220 20.40 -11.86 -7.82
CA ARG A 220 21.05 -13.18 -7.88
C ARG A 220 22.19 -13.26 -6.88
N LEU A 221 22.61 -14.48 -6.51
CA LEU A 221 23.82 -14.69 -5.71
C LEU A 221 25.05 -14.23 -6.52
N ILE A 222 26.01 -13.59 -5.86
CA ILE A 222 27.31 -13.27 -6.47
C ILE A 222 28.16 -14.52 -6.43
N GLU A 223 28.39 -15.13 -7.59
CA GLU A 223 29.38 -16.19 -7.78
C GLU A 223 30.78 -15.54 -7.73
N ARG A 224 31.67 -16.11 -6.90
CA ARG A 224 33.05 -15.62 -6.72
C ARG A 224 34.05 -16.57 -7.35
#